data_AF-A0A7S0T0R2-F1
#
_entry.id   AF-A0A7S0T0R2-F1
#
_cell.length_a   1.000
_cell.length_b   1.000
_cell.length_c   1.000
_cell.angle_alpha   90.00
_cell.angle_beta   90.00
_cell.angle_gamma   90.00
#
_symmetry.space_group_name_H-M   'P 1'
#
loop_
_entity.id
_entity.type
_entity.pdbx_description
1 polymer ?
#
loop_
_entity_poly.entity_id
_entity_poly.type
_entity_poly.pdbx_seq_one_letter_code
_entity_poly.pdbx_strand_id
1 'polypeptide(L)'
;ANLAPDSVIKVGTAAPISSRWLSPEVLEAVSPAYHPAGVRIPVEVGARGSNTWSTGEVAFTFTMPSELVATDLDVSSTVGGSIVTVYGTGLFLRGGTRWQCRFGDAFVDAFEDTTAAASVMPSESCPGTRQVPLYKDGAGNELTFESSQETGGGRHR
;
A
#
# COMPACT_ATOMS: atom_id res chain seq x y z
N ALA A 1 0.68 29.50 -12.66
CA ALA A 1 -0.60 29.56 -13.39
C ALA A 1 -1.59 30.28 -12.49
N ASN A 2 -2.52 31.08 -13.03
CA ASN A 2 -3.60 31.68 -12.25
C ASN A 2 -4.84 30.80 -12.40
N LEU A 3 -4.99 29.82 -11.51
CA LEU A 3 -6.15 28.93 -11.46
C LEU A 3 -7.37 29.70 -10.95
N ALA A 4 -8.55 29.38 -11.49
CA ALA A 4 -9.80 30.06 -11.20
C ALA A 4 -10.89 29.09 -10.71
N PRO A 5 -11.96 29.57 -10.06
CA PRO A 5 -13.04 28.72 -9.54
C PRO A 5 -13.72 27.79 -10.56
N ASP A 6 -13.71 28.17 -11.84
CA ASP A 6 -14.28 27.41 -12.96
C ASP A 6 -13.25 26.55 -13.72
N SER A 7 -12.01 26.47 -13.21
CA SER A 7 -10.98 25.63 -13.79
C SER A 7 -11.36 24.15 -13.69
N VAL A 8 -11.08 23.42 -14.76
CA VAL A 8 -11.30 21.98 -14.88
C VAL A 8 -9.99 21.26 -15.12
N ILE A 9 -9.94 19.99 -14.75
CA ILE A 9 -8.76 19.15 -14.89
C ILE A 9 -9.01 18.13 -16.02
N LYS A 10 -7.95 17.79 -16.74
CA LYS A 10 -7.88 16.68 -17.67
C LYS A 10 -6.78 15.73 -17.24
N VAL A 11 -7.10 14.45 -17.13
CA VAL A 11 -6.14 13.39 -16.83
C VAL A 11 -6.12 12.44 -18.02
N GLY A 12 -5.10 12.56 -18.87
CA GLY A 12 -5.03 11.80 -20.13
C GLY A 12 -6.21 12.12 -21.05
N THR A 13 -7.07 11.13 -21.29
CA THR A 13 -8.30 11.28 -22.09
C THR A 13 -9.55 11.60 -21.26
N ALA A 14 -9.44 11.57 -19.93
CA ALA A 14 -10.57 11.88 -19.04
C ALA A 14 -10.68 13.40 -18.83
N ALA A 15 -11.67 14.02 -19.46
CA ALA A 15 -11.98 15.44 -19.35
C ALA A 15 -13.46 15.74 -19.69
N PRO A 16 -14.03 16.85 -19.19
CA PRO A 16 -13.51 17.68 -18.11
C PRO A 16 -13.81 17.06 -16.73
N ILE A 17 -12.82 17.03 -15.84
CA ILE A 17 -12.99 16.65 -14.43
C ILE A 17 -13.30 17.92 -13.64
N SER A 18 -14.44 17.94 -12.98
CA SER A 18 -14.81 19.02 -12.05
C SER A 18 -13.80 19.09 -10.91
N SER A 19 -13.39 20.30 -10.55
CA SER A 19 -12.41 20.55 -9.49
C SER A 19 -12.98 21.51 -8.43
N ARG A 20 -12.42 21.43 -7.22
CA ARG A 20 -12.62 22.36 -6.12
C ARG A 20 -11.43 23.32 -6.10
N TRP A 21 -11.70 24.60 -6.31
CA TRP A 21 -10.68 25.64 -6.23
C TRP A 21 -10.35 25.99 -4.79
N LEU A 22 -9.06 25.98 -4.43
CA LEU A 22 -8.58 26.31 -3.09
C LEU A 22 -7.86 27.66 -3.08
N SER A 23 -7.06 27.92 -4.12
CA SER A 23 -6.28 29.14 -4.28
C SER A 23 -5.93 29.33 -5.76
N PRO A 24 -5.36 30.49 -6.14
CA PRO A 24 -4.85 30.71 -7.49
C PRO A 24 -3.81 29.68 -7.97
N GLU A 25 -3.26 28.86 -7.08
CA GLU A 25 -2.22 27.87 -7.38
C GLU A 25 -2.67 26.42 -7.12
N VAL A 26 -3.84 26.21 -6.50
CA VAL A 26 -4.26 24.88 -6.05
C VAL A 26 -5.71 24.58 -6.44
N LEU A 27 -5.88 23.45 -7.14
CA LEU A 27 -7.15 22.78 -7.38
C LEU A 27 -7.11 21.40 -6.74
N GLU A 28 -8.24 20.95 -6.23
CA GLU A 28 -8.44 19.57 -5.78
C GLU A 28 -9.49 18.90 -6.66
N ALA A 29 -9.27 17.64 -7.04
CA ALA A 29 -10.26 16.85 -7.74
C ALA A 29 -10.14 15.38 -7.38
N VAL A 30 -11.22 14.65 -7.61
CA VAL A 30 -11.21 13.20 -7.52
C VAL A 30 -10.64 12.64 -8.82
N SER A 31 -9.58 11.84 -8.72
CA SER A 31 -9.02 11.14 -9.87
C SER A 31 -10.05 10.14 -10.45
N PRO A 32 -10.18 10.01 -11.78
CA PRO A 32 -11.05 9.01 -12.38
C PRO A 32 -10.49 7.59 -12.17
N ALA A 33 -11.31 6.57 -12.43
CA ALA A 33 -10.80 5.21 -12.61
C ALA A 33 -10.03 5.10 -13.94
N TYR A 34 -8.92 4.35 -13.95
CA TYR A 34 -8.09 4.19 -15.14
C TYR A 34 -7.42 2.82 -15.18
N HIS A 35 -7.33 2.25 -16.38
CA HIS A 35 -6.54 1.05 -16.69
C HIS A 35 -5.86 1.24 -18.06
N PRO A 36 -4.63 0.74 -18.26
CA PRO A 36 -3.83 -0.10 -17.36
C PRO A 36 -3.00 0.69 -16.31
N ALA A 37 -2.58 0.02 -15.24
CA ALA A 37 -1.69 0.58 -14.22
C ALA A 37 -0.24 0.72 -14.72
N GLY A 38 0.56 1.54 -14.04
CA GLY A 38 2.00 1.72 -14.29
C GLY A 38 2.34 2.69 -15.43
N VAL A 39 1.33 3.30 -16.06
CA VAL A 39 1.51 4.26 -17.15
C VAL A 39 1.47 5.69 -16.59
N ARG A 40 2.42 6.52 -17.03
CA ARG A 40 2.43 7.97 -16.76
C ARG A 40 1.38 8.66 -17.64
N ILE A 41 0.43 9.34 -17.02
CA ILE A 41 -0.68 10.02 -17.68
C ILE A 41 -0.53 11.53 -17.46
N PRO A 42 -0.55 12.36 -18.52
CA PRO A 42 -0.44 13.80 -18.38
C PRO A 42 -1.65 14.37 -17.63
N VAL A 43 -1.38 15.35 -16.76
CA VAL A 43 -2.39 16.13 -16.05
C VAL A 43 -2.35 17.56 -16.57
N GLU A 44 -3.47 18.02 -17.10
CA GLU A 44 -3.61 19.34 -17.70
C GLU A 44 -4.77 20.10 -17.04
N VAL A 45 -4.68 21.42 -17.05
CA VAL A 45 -5.73 22.32 -16.54
C VAL A 45 -6.28 23.19 -17.67
N GLY A 46 -7.57 23.51 -17.62
CA GLY A 46 -8.25 24.34 -18.60
C GLY A 46 -9.41 25.10 -17.98
N ALA A 47 -9.98 26.04 -18.73
CA ALA A 47 -11.22 26.71 -18.35
C ALA A 47 -12.43 25.88 -18.77
N ARG A 48 -13.49 25.83 -17.95
CA ARG A 48 -14.72 25.11 -18.31
C ARG A 48 -15.31 25.67 -19.61
N GLY A 49 -15.58 24.77 -20.57
CA GLY A 49 -16.10 25.15 -21.89
C GLY A 49 -15.04 25.61 -22.90
N SER A 50 -13.77 25.65 -22.50
CA SER A 50 -12.64 25.89 -23.41
C SER A 50 -12.11 24.58 -23.99
N ASN A 51 -11.59 24.65 -25.22
CA ASN A 51 -10.83 23.57 -25.85
C ASN A 51 -9.30 23.75 -25.66
N THR A 52 -8.88 24.77 -24.93
CA THR A 52 -7.48 25.05 -24.64
C THR A 52 -7.10 24.46 -23.29
N TRP A 53 -6.07 23.62 -23.29
CA TRP A 53 -5.51 22.97 -22.12
C TRP A 53 -4.05 23.44 -21.92
N SER A 54 -3.60 23.46 -20.68
CA SER A 54 -2.19 23.72 -20.37
C SER A 54 -1.30 22.65 -20.99
N THR A 55 -0.12 23.05 -21.45
CA THR A 55 0.92 22.12 -21.90
C THR A 55 2.03 22.04 -20.83
N GLY A 56 2.28 20.84 -20.29
CA GLY A 56 3.29 20.62 -19.25
C GLY A 56 3.46 19.15 -18.89
N GLU A 57 4.65 18.78 -18.42
CA GLU A 57 5.05 17.37 -18.15
C GLU A 57 4.61 16.84 -16.77
N VAL A 58 3.63 17.47 -16.12
CA VAL A 58 3.08 16.93 -14.87
C VAL A 58 2.33 15.66 -15.23
N ALA A 59 2.82 14.53 -14.73
CA ALA A 59 2.21 13.24 -14.98
C ALA A 59 1.78 12.57 -13.67
N PHE A 60 0.61 11.96 -13.72
CA PHE A 60 0.05 11.12 -12.68
C PHE A 60 0.16 9.66 -13.12
N THR A 61 0.56 8.76 -12.22
CA THR A 61 0.63 7.33 -12.51
C THR A 61 -0.42 6.60 -11.69
N PHE A 62 -1.34 5.92 -12.36
CA PHE A 62 -2.26 4.99 -11.71
C PHE A 62 -1.52 3.69 -11.35
N THR A 63 -1.64 3.25 -10.11
CA THR A 63 -1.09 1.96 -9.65
C THR A 63 -2.15 0.87 -9.76
N MET A 64 -1.71 -0.40 -9.66
CA MET A 64 -2.67 -1.49 -9.52
C MET A 64 -3.45 -1.32 -8.21
N PRO A 65 -4.74 -1.72 -8.17
CA PRO A 65 -5.47 -1.83 -6.92
C PRO A 65 -4.71 -2.68 -5.91
N SER A 66 -4.82 -2.34 -4.63
CA SER A 66 -4.23 -3.12 -3.56
C SER A 66 -5.16 -4.28 -3.20
N GLU A 67 -4.62 -5.49 -3.16
CA GLU A 67 -5.34 -6.72 -2.84
C GLU A 67 -4.54 -7.54 -1.84
N LEU A 68 -5.16 -7.92 -0.72
CA LEU A 68 -4.57 -8.86 0.23
C LEU A 68 -4.82 -10.28 -0.22
N VAL A 69 -3.78 -11.11 -0.19
CA VAL A 69 -3.81 -12.49 -0.68
C VAL A 69 -3.57 -13.49 0.46
N ALA A 70 -2.67 -13.19 1.39
CA ALA A 70 -2.35 -14.10 2.49
C ALA A 70 -1.78 -13.37 3.72
N THR A 71 -1.70 -14.09 4.84
CA THR A 71 -0.98 -13.70 6.05
C THR A 71 -0.07 -14.84 6.50
N ASP A 72 1.03 -14.53 7.20
CA ASP A 72 1.92 -15.53 7.79
C ASP A 72 1.33 -16.21 9.04
N LEU A 73 0.48 -15.48 9.77
CA LEU A 73 -0.23 -15.92 10.96
C LEU A 73 -1.74 -15.87 10.72
N ASP A 74 -2.43 -16.95 11.05
CA ASP A 74 -3.89 -17.08 11.07
C ASP A 74 -4.47 -16.97 12.49
N VAL A 75 -3.63 -17.19 13.51
CA VAL A 75 -3.97 -17.05 14.94
C VAL A 75 -2.85 -16.37 15.73
N SER A 76 -3.23 -15.66 16.79
CA SER A 76 -2.30 -15.01 17.73
C SER A 76 -2.92 -14.91 19.13
N SER A 77 -2.12 -14.47 20.11
CA SER A 77 -2.56 -14.21 21.48
C SER A 77 -3.50 -13.01 21.54
N THR A 78 -4.56 -13.11 22.35
CA THR A 78 -5.47 -11.98 22.66
C THR A 78 -4.79 -10.84 23.42
N VAL A 79 -3.62 -11.10 24.01
CA VAL A 79 -2.76 -10.07 24.63
C VAL A 79 -2.09 -9.19 23.58
N GLY A 80 -1.94 -9.67 22.33
CA GLY A 80 -1.24 -8.98 21.25
C GLY A 80 0.28 -9.15 21.29
N GLY A 81 0.98 -8.40 20.43
CA GLY A 81 2.46 -8.38 20.35
C GLY A 81 3.06 -9.25 19.25
N SER A 82 2.27 -10.08 18.57
CA SER A 82 2.73 -10.77 17.37
C SER A 82 2.94 -9.78 16.23
N ILE A 83 3.98 -10.03 15.45
CA ILE A 83 4.18 -9.41 14.15
C ILE A 83 3.39 -10.25 13.14
N VAL A 84 2.47 -9.61 12.42
CA VAL A 84 1.75 -10.23 11.31
C VAL A 84 2.31 -9.66 10.02
N THR A 85 2.74 -10.55 9.13
CA THR A 85 3.18 -10.22 7.79
C THR A 85 2.01 -10.43 6.84
N VAL A 86 1.69 -9.40 6.06
CA VAL A 86 0.64 -9.46 5.04
C VAL A 86 1.24 -9.55 3.65
N TYR A 87 0.65 -10.40 2.81
CA TYR A 87 1.04 -10.61 1.42
C TYR A 87 -0.08 -10.17 0.50
N GLY A 88 0.28 -9.54 -0.61
CA GLY A 88 -0.70 -9.01 -1.54
C GLY A 88 -0.09 -8.43 -2.80
N THR A 89 -0.95 -7.82 -3.61
CA THR A 89 -0.55 -7.01 -4.76
C THR A 89 -0.89 -5.55 -4.50
N GLY A 90 -0.20 -4.62 -5.15
CA GLY A 90 -0.50 -3.19 -5.01
C GLY A 90 -0.17 -2.59 -3.63
N LEU A 91 0.55 -3.30 -2.76
CA LEU A 91 0.96 -2.85 -1.41
C LEU A 91 2.15 -1.86 -1.47
N PHE A 92 2.05 -0.81 -2.30
CA PHE A 92 3.14 0.14 -2.52
C PHE A 92 3.14 1.25 -1.47
N LEU A 93 4.31 1.57 -0.91
CA LEU A 93 4.53 2.74 -0.04
C LEU A 93 4.74 4.07 -0.81
N ARG A 94 4.73 4.03 -2.16
CA ARG A 94 5.00 5.22 -2.98
C ARG A 94 3.75 6.09 -3.08
N GLY A 95 3.70 7.10 -2.23
CA GLY A 95 2.61 8.08 -2.17
C GLY A 95 2.54 8.87 -0.87
N GLY A 96 3.37 8.54 0.12
CA GLY A 96 3.46 9.27 1.39
C GLY A 96 2.44 8.83 2.45
N THR A 97 1.48 7.98 2.11
CA THR A 97 0.57 7.36 3.06
C THR A 97 1.18 6.07 3.58
N ARG A 98 1.34 5.97 4.90
CA ARG A 98 1.68 4.71 5.57
C ARG A 98 0.43 3.83 5.56
N TRP A 99 0.59 2.58 5.18
CA TRP A 99 -0.48 1.60 5.31
C TRP A 99 -0.78 1.34 6.79
N GLN A 100 -2.02 1.00 7.08
CA GLN A 100 -2.44 0.59 8.43
C GLN A 100 -3.12 -0.77 8.34
N CYS A 101 -2.63 -1.71 9.13
CA CYS A 101 -3.33 -2.95 9.40
C CYS A 101 -4.52 -2.65 10.33
N ARG A 102 -5.69 -3.25 10.05
CA ARG A 102 -6.83 -3.22 10.96
C ARG A 102 -7.13 -4.63 11.48
N PHE A 103 -7.05 -4.80 12.80
CA PHE A 103 -7.40 -6.03 13.50
C PHE A 103 -8.65 -5.76 14.37
N GLY A 104 -9.84 -6.09 13.84
CA GLY A 104 -11.10 -5.68 14.46
C GLY A 104 -11.22 -4.16 14.50
N ASP A 105 -11.24 -3.58 15.70
CA ASP A 105 -11.28 -2.13 15.93
C ASP A 105 -9.90 -1.50 16.16
N ALA A 106 -8.84 -2.31 16.26
CA ALA A 106 -7.48 -1.83 16.47
C ALA A 106 -6.79 -1.50 15.14
N PHE A 107 -6.15 -0.33 15.07
CA PHE A 107 -5.33 0.10 13.95
C PHE A 107 -3.85 0.09 14.33
N VAL A 108 -3.03 -0.50 13.48
CA VAL A 108 -1.57 -0.61 13.68
C VAL A 108 -0.90 -0.12 12.40
N ASP A 109 0.09 0.76 12.53
CA ASP A 109 0.89 1.21 11.40
C ASP A 109 1.65 0.02 10.80
N ALA A 110 1.62 -0.08 9.48
CA ALA A 110 2.41 -1.05 8.73
C ALA A 110 3.77 -0.44 8.38
N PHE A 111 4.81 -1.26 8.42
CA PHE A 111 6.18 -0.89 8.09
C PHE A 111 6.72 -1.86 7.05
N GLU A 112 7.59 -1.40 6.15
CA GLU A 112 8.23 -2.28 5.18
C GLU A 112 9.08 -3.33 5.91
N ASP A 113 8.89 -4.61 5.58
CA ASP A 113 9.77 -5.66 6.10
C ASP A 113 11.12 -5.61 5.37
N THR A 114 12.10 -4.97 5.99
CA THR A 114 13.47 -4.89 5.45
C THR A 114 14.27 -6.20 5.54
N THR A 115 13.72 -7.25 6.15
CA THR A 115 14.39 -8.55 6.33
C THR A 115 13.96 -9.63 5.33
N ALA A 116 12.96 -9.34 4.50
CA ALA A 116 12.59 -10.22 3.39
C ALA A 116 13.72 -10.27 2.35
N ALA A 117 14.18 -11.48 2.00
CA ALA A 117 15.17 -11.69 0.95
C ALA A 117 14.71 -11.03 -0.37
N ALA A 118 15.63 -10.38 -1.07
CA ALA A 118 15.43 -9.52 -2.26
C ALA A 118 14.75 -10.18 -3.49
N SER A 119 14.21 -11.38 -3.33
CA SER A 119 13.49 -12.16 -4.35
C SER A 119 12.01 -12.40 -4.01
N VAL A 120 11.47 -11.78 -2.95
CA VAL A 120 10.03 -11.84 -2.60
C VAL A 120 9.41 -10.43 -2.66
N MET A 121 8.22 -10.36 -3.27
CA MET A 121 7.36 -9.18 -3.45
C MET A 121 7.20 -8.34 -2.17
N PRO A 122 6.94 -7.01 -2.26
CA PRO A 122 6.95 -6.11 -1.09
C PRO A 122 6.02 -6.62 0.01
N SER A 123 6.59 -6.83 1.21
CA SER A 123 5.90 -7.29 2.42
C SER A 123 5.82 -6.16 3.41
N GLU A 124 4.65 -6.00 4.04
CA GLU A 124 4.45 -5.05 5.13
C GLU A 124 4.26 -5.81 6.44
N SER A 125 5.01 -5.38 7.45
CA SER A 125 5.09 -5.92 8.79
C SER A 125 4.49 -4.92 9.76
N CYS A 126 3.55 -5.36 10.59
CA CYS A 126 2.89 -4.54 11.62
C CYS A 126 3.47 -4.90 13.01
N PRO A 127 4.46 -4.15 13.56
CA PRO A 127 5.09 -4.46 14.84
C PRO A 127 4.26 -3.96 16.03
N GLY A 128 3.82 -4.88 16.89
CA GLY A 128 3.41 -4.59 18.26
C GLY A 128 4.63 -4.34 19.15
N THR A 129 4.59 -3.31 19.99
CA THR A 129 5.75 -2.89 20.79
C THR A 129 6.00 -3.82 21.99
N ARG A 130 7.29 -4.16 22.21
CA ARG A 130 7.99 -4.76 23.38
C ARG A 130 8.27 -6.28 23.42
N GLN A 131 9.47 -6.60 23.90
CA GLN A 131 10.21 -7.88 23.87
C GLN A 131 9.84 -8.91 24.98
N VAL A 132 9.64 -10.19 24.57
CA VAL A 132 10.08 -11.51 25.13
C VAL A 132 9.44 -12.00 26.48
N PRO A 133 9.11 -13.31 26.73
CA PRO A 133 9.55 -14.57 26.10
C PRO A 133 8.47 -15.53 25.56
N LEU A 134 8.98 -16.60 24.92
CA LEU A 134 8.35 -17.79 24.35
C LEU A 134 7.33 -18.47 25.28
N TYR A 135 6.29 -19.03 24.67
CA TYR A 135 5.16 -19.75 25.28
C TYR A 135 5.56 -20.65 26.48
N LYS A 136 4.89 -20.43 27.63
CA LYS A 136 4.84 -21.39 28.75
C LYS A 136 3.73 -22.39 28.47
N ASP A 137 4.03 -23.68 28.52
CA ASP A 137 2.97 -24.67 28.59
C ASP A 137 2.21 -24.58 29.93
N GLY A 138 1.04 -25.22 30.01
CA GLY A 138 0.22 -25.25 31.23
C GLY A 138 0.89 -25.91 32.45
N ALA A 139 2.14 -26.37 32.33
CA ALA A 139 2.96 -26.91 33.41
C ALA A 139 4.14 -25.99 33.81
N GLY A 140 4.37 -24.89 33.08
CA GLY A 140 5.35 -23.85 33.42
C GLY A 140 6.77 -24.09 32.89
N ASN A 141 6.96 -25.02 31.96
CA ASN A 141 8.27 -25.29 31.36
C ASN A 141 8.53 -24.40 30.13
N GLU A 142 9.78 -24.01 29.94
CA GLU A 142 10.26 -23.21 28.79
C GLU A 142 10.91 -24.14 27.77
N LEU A 143 10.39 -24.21 26.54
CA LEU A 143 10.94 -25.04 25.47
C LEU A 143 11.33 -24.17 24.28
N THR A 144 12.60 -24.27 23.87
CA THR A 144 13.16 -23.64 22.68
C THR A 144 12.93 -24.53 21.47
N PHE A 145 12.28 -24.03 20.42
CA PHE A 145 12.20 -24.74 19.13
C PHE A 145 13.45 -24.46 18.30
N GLU A 146 14.24 -25.49 18.00
CA GLU A 146 15.17 -25.47 16.87
C GLU A 146 14.41 -25.86 15.60
N SER A 147 14.43 -24.99 14.59
CA SER A 147 13.82 -25.24 13.29
C SER A 147 14.53 -26.38 12.56
N SER A 148 13.82 -27.47 12.28
CA SER A 148 14.31 -28.56 11.42
C SER A 148 14.20 -28.15 9.95
N GLN A 149 15.34 -27.98 9.27
CA GLN A 149 15.43 -27.89 7.82
C GLN A 149 15.03 -29.23 7.17
N GLU A 150 14.34 -29.11 6.03
CA GLU A 150 13.76 -30.18 5.23
C GLU A 150 14.76 -31.27 4.82
N THR A 151 14.32 -32.51 4.94
CA THR A 151 14.89 -33.69 4.31
C THR A 151 14.77 -33.61 2.79
N GLY A 152 15.91 -33.58 2.09
CA GLY A 152 15.98 -33.71 0.63
C GLY A 152 17.11 -34.65 0.19
N GLY A 153 16.86 -35.96 0.15
CA GLY A 153 17.79 -36.91 -0.45
C GLY A 153 17.17 -38.30 -0.67
N GLY A 154 16.97 -38.71 -1.94
CA GLY A 154 16.67 -40.11 -2.26
C GLY A 154 16.05 -40.39 -3.64
N ARG A 155 16.93 -40.61 -4.63
CA ARG A 155 16.78 -41.28 -5.95
C ARG A 155 15.46 -42.00 -6.28
N HIS A 156 14.93 -41.69 -7.47
CA HIS A 156 14.07 -42.58 -8.27
C HIS A 156 14.88 -43.78 -8.83
N ARG A 157 14.15 -44.90 -9.00
CA ARG A 157 14.55 -46.25 -9.46
C ARG A 157 15.55 -46.30 -10.61
#